data_AF-A0A7S0G923-F1
#
_entry.id   AF-A0A7S0G923-F1
#
_cell.length_a   1.000
_cell.length_b   1.000
_cell.length_c   1.000
_cell.angle_alpha   90.00
_cell.angle_beta   90.00
_cell.angle_gamma   90.00
#
_symmetry.space_group_name_H-M   'P 1'
#
loop_
_entity.id
_entity.type
_entity.pdbx_description
1 polymer ?
#
loop_
_entity_poly.entity_id
_entity_poly.type
_entity_poly.pdbx_seq_one_letter_code
_entity_poly.pdbx_strand_id
1 'polypeptide(L)'
;YSMIIIDEAHERTISTDILMGMLKQVVLERDDFRLVVMSATLDAEKLQKYFNNAPLISIPGRMFPVEIKYLEEPVEDYLQATIEAVSQIHREEAAGDILVFLNGEDEISTAVKDLEESLRNIPGEGHPSGVHVLPLFSS
;
A
#
# COMPACT_ATOMS: atom_id res chain seq x y z
N TYR A 1 -3.52 13.37 -26.66
CA TYR A 1 -4.51 12.68 -25.82
C TYR A 1 -5.74 13.57 -25.67
N SER A 2 -6.95 13.01 -25.79
CA SER A 2 -8.19 13.73 -25.47
C SER A 2 -8.54 13.64 -23.98
N MET A 3 -8.00 12.64 -23.27
CA MET A 3 -8.16 12.48 -21.84
C MET A 3 -6.84 12.05 -21.19
N ILE A 4 -6.56 12.57 -20.00
CA ILE A 4 -5.51 12.09 -19.11
C ILE A 4 -6.12 11.79 -17.75
N ILE A 5 -5.69 10.69 -17.15
CA ILE A 5 -6.00 10.30 -15.78
C ILE A 5 -4.69 10.36 -15.00
N ILE A 6 -4.66 11.18 -13.94
CA ILE A 6 -3.58 11.17 -12.95
C ILE A 6 -4.06 10.31 -11.80
N ASP A 7 -3.39 9.19 -11.56
CA ASP A 7 -3.63 8.33 -10.42
C ASP A 7 -2.70 8.65 -9.25
N GLU A 8 -3.09 8.25 -8.05
CA GLU A 8 -2.30 8.41 -6.82
C GLU A 8 -1.78 9.83 -6.57
N ALA A 9 -2.59 10.84 -6.90
CA ALA A 9 -2.21 12.24 -6.74
C ALA A 9 -1.89 12.64 -5.28
N HIS A 10 -2.23 11.78 -4.32
CA HIS A 10 -1.94 11.94 -2.92
C HIS A 10 -0.47 11.64 -2.54
N GLU A 11 0.29 10.94 -3.38
CA GLU A 11 1.72 10.71 -3.15
C GLU A 11 2.58 11.96 -3.36
N ARG A 12 2.04 12.96 -4.07
CA ARG A 12 2.68 14.29 -4.25
C ARG A 12 4.11 14.23 -4.77
N THR A 13 4.38 13.34 -5.73
CA THR A 13 5.68 13.31 -6.40
C THR A 13 5.92 14.60 -7.20
N ILE A 14 7.19 14.98 -7.38
CA ILE A 14 7.57 16.19 -8.15
C ILE A 14 7.00 16.13 -9.56
N SER A 15 7.09 14.96 -10.22
CA SER A 15 6.58 14.77 -11.57
C SER A 15 5.06 14.95 -11.64
N THR A 16 4.31 14.41 -10.67
CA THR A 16 2.86 14.57 -10.60
C THR A 16 2.47 16.03 -10.36
N ASP A 17 3.15 16.74 -9.46
CA ASP A 17 2.89 18.15 -9.17
C ASP A 17 3.17 19.06 -10.38
N ILE A 18 4.29 18.83 -11.10
CA ILE A 18 4.61 19.55 -12.34
C ILE A 18 3.55 19.26 -13.41
N LEU A 19 3.18 17.98 -13.58
CA LEU A 19 2.17 17.56 -14.56
C LEU A 19 0.82 18.21 -14.26
N MET A 20 0.37 18.23 -13.00
CA MET A 20 -0.86 18.89 -12.59
C MET A 20 -0.84 20.39 -12.91
N GLY A 21 0.28 21.07 -12.68
CA GLY A 21 0.47 22.48 -13.02
C GLY A 21 0.32 22.75 -14.51
N MET A 22 0.97 21.93 -15.35
CA MET A 22 0.88 22.03 -16.80
C MET A 22 -0.54 21.72 -17.31
N LEU A 23 -1.13 20.61 -16.86
CA LEU A 23 -2.45 20.17 -17.33
C LEU A 23 -3.57 21.11 -16.88
N LYS A 24 -3.42 21.80 -15.75
CA LYS A 24 -4.36 22.84 -15.34
C LYS A 24 -4.48 23.95 -16.38
N GLN A 25 -3.39 24.36 -17.02
CA GLN A 25 -3.43 25.35 -18.10
C GLN A 25 -4.08 24.75 -19.36
N VAL A 26 -3.71 23.53 -19.72
CA VAL A 26 -4.24 22.84 -20.91
C VAL A 26 -5.77 22.66 -20.84
N VAL A 27 -6.32 22.32 -19.68
CA VAL A 27 -7.78 22.19 -19.48
C VAL A 27 -8.53 23.49 -19.77
N LEU A 28 -7.90 24.65 -19.56
CA LEU A 28 -8.51 25.96 -19.82
C LEU A 28 -8.42 26.38 -21.30
N GLU A 29 -7.41 25.89 -22.03
CA GLU A 29 -7.19 26.25 -23.44
C GLU A 29 -7.86 25.27 -24.42
N ARG A 30 -8.12 24.03 -23.98
CA ARG A 30 -8.63 22.95 -24.83
C ARG A 30 -9.99 22.43 -24.37
N ASP A 31 -11.04 22.86 -25.06
CA ASP A 31 -12.41 22.39 -24.81
C ASP A 31 -12.61 20.89 -25.06
N ASP A 32 -11.79 20.31 -25.95
CA ASP A 32 -11.80 18.89 -26.31
C ASP A 32 -11.03 17.98 -25.33
N PHE A 33 -10.40 18.56 -24.31
CA PHE A 33 -9.58 17.84 -23.34
C PHE A 33 -10.35 17.55 -22.05
N ARG A 34 -10.03 16.39 -21.43
CA ARG A 34 -10.57 15.96 -20.14
C ARG A 34 -9.45 15.52 -19.21
N LEU A 35 -9.51 15.97 -17.95
CA LEU A 35 -8.59 15.58 -16.90
C LEU A 35 -9.36 14.91 -15.77
N VAL A 36 -8.91 13.74 -15.35
CA VAL A 36 -9.37 13.08 -14.12
C VAL A 36 -8.19 12.97 -13.18
N VAL A 37 -8.38 13.36 -11.92
CA VAL A 37 -7.37 13.25 -10.87
C VAL A 37 -7.92 12.34 -9.78
N MET A 38 -7.26 11.22 -9.54
CA MET A 38 -7.63 10.21 -8.57
C MET A 38 -6.74 10.31 -7.32
N SER A 39 -7.34 10.11 -6.14
CA SER A 39 -6.69 10.22 -4.84
C SER A 39 -7.40 9.30 -3.85
N ALA A 40 -6.63 8.55 -3.06
CA ALA A 40 -7.15 7.70 -1.99
C ALA A 40 -7.43 8.45 -0.67
N THR A 41 -6.91 9.68 -0.52
CA THR A 41 -6.98 10.42 0.75
C THR A 41 -8.09 11.48 0.79
N LEU A 42 -8.46 11.87 2.02
CA LEU A 42 -9.47 12.90 2.31
C LEU A 42 -9.07 14.31 1.82
N ASP A 43 -7.82 14.52 1.40
CA ASP A 43 -7.33 15.81 0.90
C ASP A 43 -7.84 16.17 -0.51
N ALA A 44 -8.78 15.40 -1.07
CA ALA A 44 -9.43 15.66 -2.35
C ALA A 44 -10.03 17.07 -2.47
N GLU A 45 -10.47 17.68 -1.36
CA GLU A 45 -10.96 19.07 -1.36
C GLU A 45 -9.89 20.10 -1.77
N LYS A 46 -8.61 19.86 -1.40
CA LYS A 46 -7.51 20.75 -1.79
C LYS A 46 -7.28 20.67 -3.29
N LEU A 47 -7.33 19.46 -3.87
CA LEU A 47 -7.24 19.23 -5.31
C LEU A 47 -8.44 19.86 -6.04
N GLN A 48 -9.66 19.69 -5.52
CA GLN A 48 -10.85 20.34 -6.06
C GLN A 48 -10.66 21.87 -6.11
N LYS A 49 -10.26 22.51 -5.01
CA LYS A 49 -9.99 23.96 -4.96
C LYS A 49 -8.89 24.37 -5.93
N TYR A 50 -7.83 23.57 -6.03
CA TYR A 50 -6.73 23.80 -6.95
C TYR A 50 -7.19 23.76 -8.41
N PHE A 51 -8.05 22.81 -8.79
CA PHE A 51 -8.67 22.70 -10.12
C PHE A 51 -9.99 23.48 -10.22
N ASN A 52 -10.01 24.73 -9.73
CA ASN A 52 -11.10 25.67 -9.93
C ASN A 52 -12.48 25.17 -9.43
N ASN A 53 -12.50 24.46 -8.31
CA ASN A 53 -13.68 23.81 -7.74
C ASN A 53 -14.32 22.77 -8.69
N ALA A 54 -13.49 21.98 -9.37
CA ALA A 54 -13.94 20.89 -10.23
C ALA A 54 -14.90 19.92 -9.51
N PRO A 55 -15.79 19.22 -10.25
CA PRO A 55 -16.66 18.22 -9.66
C PRO A 55 -15.87 17.14 -8.90
N LEU A 56 -16.28 16.88 -7.65
CA LEU A 56 -15.68 15.84 -6.81
C LEU A 56 -16.61 14.62 -6.79
N ILE A 57 -16.06 13.46 -7.12
CA ILE A 57 -16.73 12.17 -7.00
C ILE A 57 -16.04 11.40 -5.89
N SER A 58 -16.81 10.98 -4.89
CA SER A 58 -16.32 10.13 -3.80
C SER A 58 -16.93 8.73 -3.95
N ILE A 59 -16.07 7.72 -3.95
CA ILE A 59 -16.47 6.32 -3.94
C ILE A 59 -16.34 5.84 -2.49
N PRO A 60 -17.44 5.48 -1.81
CA PRO A 60 -17.37 5.03 -0.43
C PRO A 60 -16.60 3.71 -0.35
N GLY A 61 -15.51 3.71 0.43
CA GLY A 61 -14.80 2.48 0.78
C GLY A 61 -15.62 1.62 1.74
N ARG A 62 -15.40 0.30 1.70
CA ARG A 62 -15.88 -0.61 2.74
C ARG A 62 -14.71 -0.92 3.66
N MET A 63 -14.80 -0.46 4.90
CA MET A 63 -13.86 -0.84 5.95
C MET A 63 -14.44 -2.03 6.71
N PHE A 64 -13.60 -3.02 6.97
CA PHE A 64 -13.90 -4.10 7.91
C PHE A 64 -13.26 -3.78 9.26
N PRO A 65 -13.83 -4.25 10.39
CA PRO A 65 -13.19 -4.06 11.69
C PRO A 65 -11.81 -4.75 11.68
N VAL A 66 -10.79 -4.02 12.15
CA VAL A 66 -9.42 -4.52 12.29
C VAL A 66 -9.04 -4.44 13.76
N GLU A 67 -8.57 -5.55 14.32
CA GLU A 67 -7.98 -5.58 15.66
C GLU A 67 -6.51 -5.13 15.58
N ILE A 68 -6.12 -4.19 16.44
CA ILE A 68 -4.74 -3.69 16.50
C ILE A 68 -4.09 -4.22 17.78
N LYS A 69 -3.00 -4.96 17.62
CA LYS A 69 -2.16 -5.48 18.70
C LYS A 69 -0.84 -4.72 18.73
N TYR A 70 -0.43 -4.26 19.91
CA TYR A 70 0.83 -3.54 20.13
C TYR A 70 1.78 -4.37 20.99
N LEU A 71 3.08 -4.19 20.78
CA LEU A 71 4.09 -4.68 21.71
C LEU A 71 4.04 -3.86 23.00
N GLU A 72 4.27 -4.52 24.14
CA GLU A 72 4.32 -3.83 25.45
C GLU A 72 5.56 -2.93 25.56
N GLU A 73 6.69 -3.40 25.01
CA GLU A 73 7.97 -2.68 25.01
C GLU A 73 8.57 -2.64 23.59
N PRO A 74 9.36 -1.62 23.24
CA PRO A 74 10.11 -1.58 21.99
C PRO A 74 11.10 -2.75 21.89
N VAL A 75 11.26 -3.28 20.69
CA VAL A 75 12.26 -4.32 20.37
C VAL A 75 13.50 -3.70 19.73
N GLU A 76 14.68 -4.26 20.02
CA GLU A 76 15.93 -3.83 19.40
C GLU A 76 16.04 -4.32 17.94
N ASP A 77 15.59 -5.55 17.67
CA ASP A 77 15.57 -6.17 16.35
C ASP A 77 14.13 -6.40 15.88
N TYR A 78 13.62 -5.45 15.11
CA TYR A 78 12.27 -5.56 14.55
C TYR A 78 12.17 -6.60 13.43
N LEU A 79 13.27 -6.94 12.77
CA LEU A 79 13.25 -7.94 11.70
C LEU A 79 12.98 -9.30 12.33
N GLN A 80 13.75 -9.66 13.36
CA GLN A 80 13.53 -10.88 14.13
C GLN A 80 12.13 -10.93 14.75
N ALA A 81 11.67 -9.84 15.38
CA ALA A 81 10.32 -9.77 15.94
C ALA A 81 9.22 -9.95 14.87
N THR A 82 9.48 -9.51 13.64
CA THR A 82 8.57 -9.71 12.50
C THR A 82 8.49 -11.19 12.11
N ILE A 83 9.63 -11.90 12.03
CA ILE A 83 9.65 -13.34 11.73
C ILE A 83 8.86 -14.12 12.79
N GLU A 84 9.03 -13.77 14.06
CA GLU A 84 8.32 -14.39 15.17
C GLU A 84 6.82 -14.12 15.11
N ALA A 85 6.41 -12.87 14.86
CA ALA A 85 5.01 -12.49 14.73
C ALA A 85 4.33 -13.22 13.57
N VAL A 86 4.96 -13.29 12.39
CA VAL A 86 4.42 -14.02 11.24
C VAL A 86 4.29 -15.52 11.55
N SER A 87 5.29 -16.10 12.20
CA SER A 87 5.28 -17.52 12.61
C SER A 87 4.22 -17.81 13.67
N GLN A 88 3.90 -16.84 14.53
CA GLN A 88 2.82 -16.95 15.51
C GLN A 88 1.44 -16.86 14.82
N ILE A 89 1.23 -15.83 13.98
CA ILE A 89 -0.02 -15.65 13.23
C ILE A 89 -0.33 -16.90 12.40
N HIS A 90 0.66 -17.43 11.68
CA HIS A 90 0.47 -18.63 10.86
C HIS A 90 0.03 -19.88 11.67
N ARG A 91 0.42 -19.98 12.95
CA ARG A 91 0.08 -21.12 13.82
C ARG A 91 -1.23 -20.94 14.57
N GLU A 92 -1.55 -19.73 14.99
CA GLU A 92 -2.61 -19.47 15.96
C GLU A 92 -3.88 -18.88 15.33
N GLU A 93 -3.76 -18.14 14.23
CA GLU A 93 -4.87 -17.46 13.58
C GLU A 93 -5.49 -18.33 12.47
N ALA A 94 -6.73 -18.00 12.08
CA ALA A 94 -7.41 -18.70 10.99
C ALA A 94 -6.73 -18.47 9.63
N ALA A 95 -7.06 -19.32 8.65
CA ALA A 95 -6.50 -19.24 7.30
C ALA A 95 -6.70 -17.84 6.66
N GLY A 96 -5.60 -17.28 6.16
CA GLY A 96 -5.54 -15.98 5.49
C GLY A 96 -4.11 -15.63 5.07
N ASP A 97 -3.96 -14.60 4.24
CA ASP A 97 -2.66 -14.11 3.81
C ASP A 97 -2.09 -13.09 4.81
N ILE A 98 -0.76 -13.01 4.88
CA ILE A 98 -0.03 -12.08 5.76
C ILE A 98 0.73 -11.07 4.90
N LEU A 99 0.48 -9.77 5.13
CA LEU A 99 1.22 -8.68 4.50
C LEU A 99 2.18 -8.06 5.52
N VAL A 100 3.47 -8.06 5.19
CA VAL A 100 4.55 -7.54 6.04
C VAL A 100 5.17 -6.32 5.37
N PHE A 101 5.41 -5.25 6.14
CA PHE A 101 6.11 -4.05 5.67
C PHE A 101 7.51 -4.00 6.29
N LEU A 102 8.55 -3.93 5.44
CA LEU A 102 9.97 -3.87 5.82
C LEU A 102 10.69 -2.77 5.04
N ASN A 103 11.89 -2.37 5.50
CA ASN A 103 12.63 -1.28 4.87
C ASN A 103 13.60 -1.81 3.81
N GLY A 104 13.18 -1.69 2.54
CA GLY A 104 14.07 -1.91 1.40
C GLY A 104 14.35 -3.37 1.06
N GLU A 105 15.04 -3.56 -0.06
CA GLU A 105 15.25 -4.87 -0.68
C GLU A 105 16.08 -5.83 0.18
N ASP A 106 17.11 -5.33 0.87
CA ASP A 106 18.01 -6.15 1.68
C ASP A 106 17.29 -6.79 2.88
N GLU A 107 16.46 -6.02 3.58
CA GLU A 107 15.66 -6.53 4.71
C GLU A 107 14.58 -7.48 4.24
N ILE A 108 13.89 -7.15 3.14
CA ILE A 108 12.87 -8.02 2.55
C ILE A 108 13.48 -9.36 2.14
N SER A 109 14.62 -9.33 1.46
CA SER A 109 15.31 -10.54 1.00
C SER A 109 15.81 -11.40 2.16
N THR A 110 16.22 -10.79 3.27
CA THR A 110 16.61 -11.48 4.49
C THR A 110 15.40 -12.12 5.15
N ALA A 111 14.32 -11.36 5.37
CA ALA A 111 13.09 -11.87 5.95
C ALA A 111 12.47 -13.02 5.15
N VAL A 112 12.53 -12.97 3.82
CA VAL A 112 12.02 -14.06 2.97
C VAL A 112 12.75 -15.37 3.27
N LYS A 113 14.08 -15.34 3.34
CA LYS A 113 14.89 -16.53 3.65
C LYS A 113 14.57 -17.06 5.05
N ASP A 114 14.55 -16.17 6.03
CA ASP A 114 14.35 -16.55 7.44
C ASP A 114 12.92 -17.08 7.68
N LEU A 115 11.91 -16.51 7.02
CA LEU A 115 10.54 -17.03 7.05
C LEU A 115 10.43 -18.39 6.37
N GLU A 116 11.02 -18.56 5.19
CA GLU A 116 11.03 -19.87 4.52
C GLU A 116 11.70 -20.95 5.35
N GLU A 117 12.75 -20.61 6.10
CA GLU A 117 13.43 -21.55 7.02
C GLU A 117 12.59 -21.83 8.27
N SER A 118 12.03 -20.80 8.90
CA SER A 118 11.19 -20.93 10.11
C SER A 118 9.92 -21.74 9.85
N LEU A 119 9.27 -21.51 8.70
CA LEU A 119 7.97 -22.09 8.36
C LEU A 119 8.06 -23.49 7.73
N ARG A 120 9.26 -23.93 7.30
CA ARG A 120 9.50 -25.26 6.69
C ARG A 120 9.11 -26.44 7.58
N ASN A 121 9.16 -26.26 8.90
CA ASN A 121 9.02 -27.33 9.89
C ASN A 121 7.76 -27.21 10.76
N ILE A 122 6.79 -26.37 10.39
CA ILE A 122 5.55 -26.21 11.15
C ILE A 122 4.50 -27.17 10.57
N PRO A 123 4.21 -28.32 11.24
CA PRO A 123 3.10 -29.17 10.84
C PRO A 123 1.78 -28.45 11.11
N GLY A 124 1.09 -28.02 10.05
CA GLY A 124 -0.26 -27.48 10.18
C GLY A 124 -1.27 -28.60 10.40
N GLU A 125 -1.85 -28.70 11.60
CA GLU A 125 -3.09 -29.45 11.80
C GLU A 125 -4.23 -28.75 11.03
N GLY A 126 -4.49 -29.18 9.79
CA GLY A 126 -5.62 -28.70 8.98
C GLY A 126 -5.32 -27.55 8.02
N HIS A 127 -4.07 -27.16 7.83
CA HIS A 127 -3.67 -26.17 6.81
C HIS A 127 -2.98 -26.84 5.61
N PRO A 128 -3.33 -26.46 4.37
CA PRO A 128 -2.69 -27.00 3.18
C PRO A 128 -1.19 -26.74 3.26
N SER A 129 -0.43 -27.80 3.02
CA SER A 129 1.03 -27.84 3.08
C SER A 129 1.70 -26.71 2.30
N GLY A 130 2.47 -25.88 3.00
CA GLY A 130 3.44 -24.92 2.46
C GLY A 130 2.98 -23.46 2.52
N VAL A 131 3.71 -22.63 3.27
CA VAL A 131 3.60 -21.17 3.17
C VAL A 131 4.43 -20.69 1.99
N HIS A 132 3.84 -19.88 1.13
CA HIS A 132 4.55 -19.19 0.06
C HIS A 132 4.94 -17.79 0.52
N VAL A 133 6.24 -17.53 0.62
CA VAL A 133 6.77 -16.22 0.98
C VAL A 133 7.18 -15.50 -0.30
N LEU A 134 6.62 -14.32 -0.55
CA LEU A 134 6.81 -13.57 -1.79
C LEU A 134 7.34 -12.17 -1.50
N PRO A 135 8.51 -11.77 -2.05
CA PRO A 135 9.02 -10.41 -1.92
C PRO A 135 8.27 -9.43 -2.82
N LEU A 136 8.16 -8.17 -2.38
CA LEU A 136 7.69 -7.04 -3.18
C LEU A 136 8.49 -5.79 -2.83
N PHE A 137 9.27 -5.27 -3.78
CA PHE A 137 10.01 -4.02 -3.66
C PHE A 137 10.19 -3.38 -5.04
N SER A 138 10.46 -2.08 -5.09
CA SER A 138 10.86 -1.41 -6.33
C SER A 138 12.27 -1.83 -6.71
N SER A 139 12.45 -2.19 -7.98
CA SER A 139 13.77 -2.31 -8.64
C SER A 139 14.46 -0.96 -8.78
#